data_AF-A0A850MRP0-F1
#
_entry.id   AF-A0A850MRP0-F1
#
_cell.length_a   1.000
_cell.length_b   1.000
_cell.length_c   1.000
_cell.angle_alpha   90.00
_cell.angle_beta   90.00
_cell.angle_gamma   90.00
#
_symmetry.space_group_name_H-M   'P 1'
#
loop_
_entity.id
_entity.type
_entity.pdbx_description
1 polymer ?
#
loop_
_entity_poly.entity_id
_entity_poly.type
_entity_poly.pdbx_seq_one_letter_code
_entity_poly.pdbx_strand_id
1 'polypeptide(L)'
;MKRNYFIVGMILLIFFVISFLTNILGPLIPDIINSFSLSLSLAGFLPFSFFIAYGVMSIPSGMLIERYREKPVLLIAFIIAFAGSLFFATLPY
;
A
#
# COMPACT_ATOMS: atom_id res chain seq x y z
N MET A 1 -16.97 8.97 -27.13
CA MET A 1 -15.62 8.97 -26.52
C MET A 1 -14.77 7.91 -27.21
N LYS A 2 -13.66 8.25 -27.88
CA LYS A 2 -12.76 7.24 -28.47
C LYS A 2 -12.10 6.45 -27.34
N ARG A 3 -12.29 5.13 -27.32
CA ARG A 3 -11.80 4.26 -26.24
C ARG A 3 -10.27 4.25 -26.27
N ASN A 4 -9.64 4.86 -25.27
CA ASN A 4 -8.19 4.92 -25.17
C ASN A 4 -7.67 3.66 -24.45
N TYR A 5 -7.37 2.62 -25.23
CA TYR A 5 -6.88 1.33 -24.71
C TYR A 5 -5.63 1.46 -23.83
N PHE A 6 -4.81 2.48 -24.07
CA PHE A 6 -3.64 2.75 -23.23
C PHE A 6 -4.04 3.10 -21.79
N ILE A 7 -5.02 3.99 -21.60
CA ILE A 7 -5.52 4.37 -20.27
C ILE A 7 -6.14 3.17 -19.56
N VAL A 8 -6.89 2.33 -20.27
CA VAL A 8 -7.48 1.11 -19.72
C VAL A 8 -6.37 0.14 -19.25
N GLY A 9 -5.34 -0.05 -20.06
CA GLY A 9 -4.18 -0.86 -19.69
C GLY A 9 -3.46 -0.34 -18.44
N MET A 10 -3.29 0.99 -18.33
CA MET A 10 -2.71 1.60 -17.12
C MET A 10 -3.57 1.38 -15.87
N ILE A 11 -4.89 1.51 -15.98
CA ILE A 11 -5.80 1.28 -14.84
C ILE A 11 -5.69 -0.19 -14.39
N LEU A 12 -5.68 -1.14 -15.32
CA LEU A 12 -5.50 -2.55 -15.01
C LEU A 12 -4.15 -2.83 -14.34
N LEU A 13 -3.07 -2.21 -14.82
CA LEU A 13 -1.75 -2.34 -14.21
C LEU A 13 -1.73 -1.79 -12.78
N ILE A 14 -2.29 -0.60 -12.56
CA ILE A 14 -2.39 0.01 -11.23
C ILE A 14 -3.19 -0.90 -10.30
N PHE A 15 -4.33 -1.42 -10.76
CA PHE A 15 -5.16 -2.33 -9.98
C PHE A 15 -4.40 -3.62 -9.65
N PHE A 16 -3.69 -4.19 -10.63
CA PHE A 16 -2.84 -5.35 -10.42
C PHE A 16 -1.78 -5.09 -9.35
N VAL A 17 -1.05 -3.96 -9.41
CA VAL A 17 0.00 -3.64 -8.44
C VAL A 17 -0.57 -3.49 -7.03
N ILE A 18 -1.68 -2.75 -6.86
CA ILE A 18 -2.34 -2.57 -5.55
C ILE A 18 -2.85 -3.91 -5.00
N SER A 19 -3.46 -4.73 -5.86
CA SER A 19 -3.96 -6.05 -5.47
C SER A 19 -2.82 -6.99 -5.11
N PHE A 20 -1.75 -7.02 -5.89
CA PHE A 20 -0.57 -7.84 -5.61
C PHE A 20 0.05 -7.48 -4.26
N LEU A 21 0.27 -6.19 -3.99
CA LEU A 21 0.84 -5.71 -2.74
C LEU A 21 0.01 -6.08 -1.52
N THR A 22 -1.32 -5.99 -1.60
CA THR A 22 -2.19 -6.33 -0.47
C THR A 22 -2.33 -7.83 -0.25
N ASN A 23 -2.32 -8.62 -1.33
CA ASN A 23 -2.50 -10.07 -1.24
C ASN A 23 -1.21 -10.80 -0.85
N ILE A 24 -0.03 -10.31 -1.22
CA ILE A 24 1.24 -10.93 -0.83
C ILE A 24 1.54 -10.78 0.67
N LEU A 25 0.91 -9.83 1.36
CA LEU A 25 1.06 -9.65 2.81
C LEU A 25 0.60 -10.88 3.60
N GLY A 26 -0.44 -11.59 3.14
CA GLY A 26 -0.96 -12.78 3.80
C GLY A 26 0.13 -13.82 4.10
N PRO A 27 0.86 -14.33 3.09
CA PRO A 27 1.99 -15.23 3.31
C PRO A 27 3.23 -14.56 3.89
N LEU A 28 3.44 -13.25 3.69
CA LEU A 28 4.61 -12.53 4.22
C LEU A 28 4.56 -12.29 5.73
N ILE A 29 3.38 -12.09 6.32
CA ILE A 29 3.23 -11.77 7.74
C ILE A 29 3.85 -12.84 8.65
N PRO A 30 3.54 -14.15 8.49
CA PRO A 30 4.19 -15.20 9.27
C PRO A 30 5.72 -15.22 9.11
N ASP A 31 6.22 -15.03 7.89
CA ASP A 31 7.65 -14.98 7.61
C ASP A 31 8.33 -13.80 8.30
N ILE A 32 7.69 -12.62 8.33
CA ILE A 32 8.19 -11.43 9.06
C ILE A 32 8.21 -11.71 10.57
N ILE A 33 7.14 -12.29 11.12
CA ILE A 33 7.04 -12.62 12.55
C ILE A 33 8.20 -13.54 12.96
N ASN A 34 8.48 -14.57 12.17
CA ASN A 34 9.56 -15.52 12.42
C ASN A 34 10.95 -14.87 12.24
N SER A 35 11.14 -14.11 11.16
CA SER A 35 12.44 -13.50 10.81
C SER A 35 12.88 -12.46 11.83
N PHE A 36 11.94 -11.68 12.36
CA PHE A 36 12.22 -10.64 13.38
C PHE A 36 11.97 -11.12 14.81
N SER A 37 11.66 -12.41 15.02
CA SER A 37 11.37 -13.00 16.34
C SER A 37 10.36 -12.15 17.16
N LEU A 38 9.28 -11.71 16.51
CA LEU A 38 8.30 -10.80 17.12
C LEU A 38 7.58 -11.47 18.30
N SER A 39 7.31 -10.68 19.34
CA SER A 39 6.46 -11.13 20.46
C SER A 39 5.02 -11.37 19.98
N LEU A 40 4.26 -12.17 20.74
CA LEU A 40 2.86 -12.47 20.43
C LEU A 40 2.00 -11.20 20.25
N SER A 41 2.28 -10.15 21.03
CA SER A 41 1.60 -8.86 20.91
C SER A 41 1.94 -8.14 19.61
N LEU A 42 3.21 -8.10 19.21
CA LEU A 42 3.66 -7.49 17.95
C LEU A 42 3.17 -8.28 16.73
N ALA A 43 3.12 -9.61 16.84
CA ALA A 43 2.57 -10.49 15.81
C ALA A 43 1.09 -10.19 15.53
N GLY A 44 0.27 -9.98 16.57
CA GLY A 44 -1.11 -9.54 16.41
C GLY A 44 -1.25 -8.08 15.96
N PHE A 45 -0.30 -7.22 16.34
CA PHE A 45 -0.30 -5.81 15.96
C PHE A 45 0.01 -5.60 14.48
N LEU A 46 0.79 -6.49 13.85
CA LEU A 46 1.19 -6.37 12.44
C LEU A 46 -0.01 -6.30 11.48
N PRO A 47 -0.96 -7.26 11.45
CA PRO A 47 -2.16 -7.14 10.62
C PRO A 47 -3.10 -6.03 11.11
N PHE A 48 -3.11 -5.71 12.41
CA PHE A 48 -3.93 -4.62 12.95
C PHE A 48 -3.46 -3.24 12.46
N SER A 49 -2.14 -3.06 12.29
CA SER A 49 -1.55 -1.82 11.77
C SER A 49 -2.05 -1.48 10.36
N PHE A 50 -2.31 -2.50 9.53
CA PHE A 50 -2.91 -2.32 8.21
C PHE A 50 -4.32 -1.70 8.31
N PHE A 51 -5.15 -2.16 9.25
CA PHE A 51 -6.48 -1.59 9.47
C PHE A 51 -6.42 -0.16 10.00
N ILE A 52 -5.48 0.15 10.90
CA ILE A 52 -5.26 1.53 11.37
C ILE A 52 -4.85 2.41 10.19
N ALA A 53 -3.85 1.99 9.41
CA ALA A 53 -3.37 2.74 8.26
C ALA A 53 -4.52 3.01 7.27
N TYR A 54 -5.36 1.99 7.00
CA TYR A 54 -6.52 2.13 6.14
C TYR A 54 -7.54 3.13 6.71
N GLY A 55 -7.89 3.02 8.00
CA GLY A 55 -8.83 3.93 8.65
C GLY A 55 -8.35 5.39 8.67
N VAL A 56 -7.08 5.60 9.03
CA VAL A 56 -6.47 6.94 9.10
C VAL A 56 -6.31 7.55 7.72
N MET A 57 -5.90 6.78 6.70
CA MET A 57 -5.65 7.31 5.36
C MET A 57 -6.89 7.42 4.48
N SER A 58 -7.97 6.68 4.74
CA SER A 58 -9.16 6.67 3.86
C SER A 58 -9.82 8.05 3.71
N ILE A 59 -10.04 8.77 4.82
CA ILE A 59 -10.68 10.08 4.80
C ILE A 59 -9.78 11.16 4.16
N PRO A 60 -8.50 11.33 4.58
CA PRO A 60 -7.58 12.25 3.95
C PRO A 60 -7.38 11.98 2.45
N SER A 61 -7.27 10.71 2.05
CA SER A 61 -7.08 10.36 0.64
C SER A 61 -8.31 10.74 -0.20
N GLY A 62 -9.52 10.55 0.31
CA GLY A 62 -10.75 11.00 -0.34
C GLY A 62 -10.79 12.52 -0.52
N MET A 63 -10.49 13.28 0.54
CA MET A 63 -10.43 14.74 0.49
C MET A 63 -9.34 15.25 -0.48
N LEU A 64 -8.19 14.57 -0.52
CA LEU A 64 -7.10 14.90 -1.44
C LEU A 64 -7.50 14.66 -2.89
N ILE A 65 -8.18 13.54 -3.20
CA ILE A 65 -8.66 13.24 -4.56
C ILE A 65 -9.67 14.27 -5.02
N GLU A 66 -10.60 14.68 -4.14
CA GLU A 66 -11.59 15.71 -4.46
C GLU A 66 -10.93 17.07 -4.77
N ARG A 67 -9.89 17.44 -4.01
CA ARG A 67 -9.20 18.72 -4.16
C ARG A 67 -8.19 18.76 -5.31
N TYR A 68 -7.44 17.69 -5.53
CA TYR A 68 -6.29 17.66 -6.44
C TYR A 68 -6.45 16.73 -7.65
N ARG A 69 -7.59 16.04 -7.78
CA ARG A 69 -7.88 14.99 -8.78
C ARG A 69 -7.09 13.70 -8.58
N GLU A 70 -7.51 12.64 -9.27
CA GLU A 70 -6.99 11.28 -9.06
C GLU A 70 -5.50 11.12 -9.38
N LYS A 71 -5.01 11.74 -10.47
CA LYS A 71 -3.67 11.48 -10.99
C LYS A 71 -2.53 11.91 -10.04
N PRO A 72 -2.47 13.15 -9.52
CA PRO A 72 -1.39 13.55 -8.62
C PRO A 72 -1.46 12.84 -7.27
N VAL A 73 -2.66 12.57 -6.75
CA VAL A 73 -2.81 11.85 -5.47
C VAL A 73 -2.33 10.41 -5.59
N LEU A 74 -2.63 9.76 -6.71
CA LEU A 74 -2.14 8.42 -7.02
C LEU A 74 -0.61 8.38 -7.12
N LEU A 75 0.01 9.36 -7.78
CA LEU A 75 1.48 9.47 -7.84
C LEU A 75 2.11 9.66 -6.45
N ILE A 76 1.52 10.52 -5.61
CA ILE A 76 1.98 10.73 -4.23
C ILE A 76 1.89 9.42 -3.44
N ALA A 77 0.78 8.68 -3.57
CA ALA A 77 0.61 7.39 -2.89
C ALA A 77 1.70 6.39 -3.31
N PHE A 78 2.02 6.29 -4.60
CA PHE A 78 3.10 5.43 -5.08
C PHE A 78 4.49 5.87 -4.59
N ILE A 79 4.76 7.18 -4.51
CA ILE A 79 6.03 7.71 -3.96
C ILE A 79 6.16 7.37 -2.48
N ILE A 80 5.09 7.55 -1.70
CA ILE A 80 5.08 7.21 -0.27
C ILE A 80 5.29 5.71 -0.07
N ALA A 81 4.60 4.87 -0.86
CA ALA A 81 4.77 3.42 -0.80
C ALA A 81 6.20 2.98 -1.15
N PHE A 82 6.79 3.57 -2.19
CA PHE A 82 8.18 3.31 -2.60
C PHE A 82 9.18 3.77 -1.53
N ALA A 83 9.00 4.97 -0.97
CA ALA A 83 9.87 5.47 0.09
C ALA A 83 9.78 4.60 1.35
N GLY A 84 8.57 4.17 1.73
CA GLY A 84 8.35 3.28 2.87
C GLY A 84 8.97 1.90 2.68
N SER A 85 8.82 1.29 1.50
CA SER A 85 9.43 0.00 1.20
C SER A 85 10.96 0.09 1.10
N LEU A 86 11.49 1.16 0.51
CA LEU A 86 12.93 1.40 0.43
C LEU A 86 13.53 1.63 1.81
N PHE A 87 12.86 2.39 2.67
CA PHE A 87 13.26 2.58 4.05
C PHE A 87 13.32 1.24 4.80
N PHE A 88 12.25 0.43 4.71
CA PHE A 88 12.20 -0.89 5.34
C PHE A 88 13.31 -1.83 4.82
N ALA A 89 13.60 -1.79 3.52
CA ALA A 89 14.63 -2.64 2.92
C ALA A 89 16.07 -2.22 3.28
N THR A 90 16.32 -0.92 3.47
CA THR A 90 17.67 -0.38 3.72
C THR A 90 18.02 -0.30 5.20
N LEU A 91 17.03 -0.33 6.08
CA LEU A 91 17.20 -0.18 7.52
C LEU A 91 16.58 -1.36 8.26
N PRO A 92 17.21 -2.55 8.19
CA PRO A 92 16.79 -3.74 8.92
C PRO A 92 17.31 -3.67 10.36
N TYR A 93 16.60 -2.98 11.24
CA TYR A 93 16.85 -3.01 12.68
C TYR A 93 15.60 -3.37 13.46
#